data_AF-A0A520AD66-F1
#
_entry.id   AF-A0A520AD66-F1
#
_cell.length_a   1.000
_cell.length_b   1.000
_cell.length_c   1.000
_cell.angle_alpha   90.00
_cell.angle_beta   90.00
_cell.angle_gamma   90.00
#
_symmetry.space_group_name_H-M   'P 1'
#
loop_
_entity.id
_entity.type
_entity.pdbx_description
1 polymer ?
#
loop_
_entity_poly.entity_id
_entity_poly.type
_entity_poly.pdbx_seq_one_letter_code
_entity_poly.pdbx_strand_id
1 'polypeptide(L)'
;MAQRQTATIEEQADRIVRQLGGKWHGASAMCRCPAHADGRASLSIRIGERAVLFRCFAGCTTDAIMSALRSGKILAPADHDPGQRQEGKADLNRLALAVWRHAEPFAGTLADRYLRQGRSI
;
A
#
# COMPACT_ATOMS: atom_id res chain seq x y z
N MET A 1 18.13 17.57 -0.02
CA MET A 1 17.09 17.55 1.03
C MET A 1 16.32 16.22 1.10
N ALA A 2 16.10 15.48 -0.01
CA ALA A 2 15.34 14.21 -0.02
C ALA A 2 16.03 12.99 0.65
N GLN A 3 17.36 12.88 0.58
CA GLN A 3 18.11 11.71 1.08
C GLN A 3 18.00 11.46 2.59
N ARG A 4 17.73 12.50 3.40
CA ARG A 4 17.66 12.37 4.87
C ARG A 4 16.33 11.78 5.35
N GLN A 5 15.26 11.87 4.56
CA GLN A 5 13.95 11.29 4.90
C GLN A 5 13.85 9.81 4.48
N THR A 6 14.48 9.41 3.37
CA THR A 6 14.44 8.02 2.91
C THR A 6 15.18 7.08 3.86
N ALA A 7 16.36 7.48 4.37
CA ALA A 7 17.13 6.69 5.33
C ALA A 7 16.33 6.38 6.60
N THR A 8 15.54 7.34 7.10
CA THR A 8 14.69 7.13 8.29
C THR A 8 13.49 6.22 8.01
N ILE A 9 12.97 6.22 6.78
CA ILE A 9 11.84 5.33 6.38
C ILE A 9 12.34 3.90 6.24
N GLU A 10 13.53 3.70 5.66
CA GLU A 10 14.18 2.39 5.54
C GLU A 10 14.45 1.79 6.91
N GLU A 11 15.07 2.54 7.82
CA GLU A 11 15.31 2.11 9.21
C GLU A 11 14.01 1.77 9.95
N GLN A 12 12.96 2.57 9.77
CA GLN A 12 11.65 2.28 10.34
C GLN A 12 11.08 0.98 9.77
N ALA A 13 11.14 0.78 8.45
CA ALA A 13 10.65 -0.44 7.82
C ALA A 13 11.41 -1.67 8.33
N ASP A 14 12.74 -1.59 8.41
CA ASP A 14 13.61 -2.65 8.92
C ASP A 14 13.26 -3.04 10.35
N ARG A 15 13.05 -2.03 11.21
CA ARG A 15 12.63 -2.26 12.60
C ARG A 15 11.31 -3.03 12.67
N ILE A 16 10.32 -2.61 11.88
CA ILE A 16 8.99 -3.24 11.86
C ILE A 16 9.07 -4.67 11.34
N VAL A 17 9.81 -4.91 10.24
CA VAL A 17 9.99 -6.25 9.66
C VAL A 17 10.66 -7.19 10.66
N ARG A 18 11.71 -6.72 11.36
CA ARG A 18 12.38 -7.51 12.40
C ARG A 18 11.44 -7.84 13.57
N GLN A 19 10.67 -6.87 14.06
CA GLN A 19 9.73 -7.09 15.16
C GLN A 19 8.59 -8.06 14.80
N LEU A 20 8.16 -8.09 13.53
CA LEU A 20 7.15 -9.02 13.04
C LEU A 20 7.73 -10.36 12.57
N GLY A 21 9.05 -10.57 12.69
CA GLY A 21 9.73 -11.80 12.27
C GLY A 21 9.70 -12.05 10.75
N GLY A 22 9.56 -11.00 9.95
CA GLY A 22 9.50 -11.08 8.50
C GLY A 22 10.86 -11.22 7.83
N LYS A 23 10.84 -11.43 6.52
CA LYS A 23 12.04 -11.50 5.67
C LYS A 23 11.91 -10.59 4.47
N TRP A 24 12.99 -9.88 4.15
CA TRP A 24 13.11 -9.05 2.96
C TRP A 24 13.33 -9.90 1.70
N HIS A 25 12.67 -9.50 0.63
CA HIS A 25 12.77 -10.00 -0.73
C HIS A 25 12.83 -8.80 -1.67
N GLY A 26 14.05 -8.33 -1.97
CA GLY A 26 14.26 -7.08 -2.69
C GLY A 26 13.71 -5.89 -1.90
N ALA A 27 12.88 -5.06 -2.56
CA ALA A 27 12.30 -3.84 -1.97
C ALA A 27 11.04 -4.08 -1.11
N SER A 28 10.72 -5.33 -0.77
CA SER A 28 9.52 -5.69 -0.01
C SER A 28 9.80 -6.81 0.97
N ALA A 29 9.09 -6.82 2.11
CA ALA A 29 9.16 -7.91 3.08
C ALA A 29 7.79 -8.52 3.32
N MET A 30 7.77 -9.83 3.59
CA MET A 30 6.57 -10.55 4.00
C MET A 30 6.62 -10.87 5.49
N CYS A 31 5.54 -10.52 6.19
CA CYS A 31 5.36 -10.72 7.63
C CYS A 31 4.01 -11.39 7.91
N ARG A 32 3.85 -11.93 9.12
CA ARG A 32 2.51 -12.27 9.63
C ARG A 32 1.78 -10.98 9.98
N CYS A 33 0.50 -10.90 9.62
CA CYS A 33 -0.27 -9.71 9.95
C CYS A 33 -0.58 -9.70 11.45
N PRO A 34 -0.36 -8.59 12.17
CA PRO A 34 -0.70 -8.51 13.59
C PRO A 34 -2.21 -8.32 13.83
N ALA A 35 -2.99 -7.99 12.79
CA ALA A 35 -4.43 -7.72 12.91
C ALA A 35 -5.30 -8.99 12.89
N HIS A 36 -4.73 -10.16 12.60
CA HIS A 36 -5.43 -11.45 12.65
C HIS A 36 -4.47 -12.58 13.00
N ALA A 37 -5.01 -13.69 13.49
CA ALA A 37 -4.21 -14.90 13.71
C ALA A 37 -3.85 -15.52 12.35
N ASP A 38 -2.57 -15.52 12.01
CA ASP A 38 -2.10 -16.03 10.72
C ASP A 38 -1.15 -17.21 10.88
N GLY A 39 -1.39 -18.27 10.10
CA GLY A 39 -0.47 -19.39 9.95
C GLY A 39 0.64 -19.13 8.92
N ARG A 40 0.46 -18.16 8.02
CA ARG A 40 1.39 -17.82 6.93
C ARG A 40 1.72 -16.32 6.92
N ALA A 41 2.71 -15.92 6.12
CA ALA A 41 2.97 -14.50 5.92
C ALA A 41 1.92 -13.91 4.95
N SER A 42 1.14 -12.92 5.40
CA SER A 42 0.09 -12.26 4.61
C SER A 42 0.21 -10.74 4.55
N LEU A 43 1.10 -10.15 5.35
CA LEU A 43 1.35 -8.72 5.39
C LEU A 43 2.57 -8.38 4.53
N SER A 44 2.34 -7.62 3.46
CA SER A 44 3.38 -6.96 2.69
C SER A 44 3.79 -5.67 3.34
N ILE A 45 5.10 -5.48 3.48
CA ILE A 45 5.72 -4.24 3.94
C ILE A 45 6.64 -3.74 2.83
N ARG A 46 6.51 -2.48 2.45
CA ARG A 46 7.33 -1.85 1.41
C ARG A 46 7.80 -0.48 1.85
N ILE A 47 9.01 -0.12 1.42
CA ILE A 47 9.53 1.24 1.54
C ILE A 47 8.91 2.06 0.40
N GLY A 48 8.06 3.02 0.75
CA GLY A 48 7.56 4.04 -0.16
C GLY A 48 8.45 5.28 -0.15
N GLU A 49 8.19 6.21 -1.06
CA GLU A 49 8.95 7.46 -1.17
C GLU A 49 8.83 8.34 0.09
N ARG A 50 7.67 8.28 0.77
CA ARG A 50 7.34 9.16 1.90
C ARG A 50 6.96 8.42 3.18
N ALA A 51 6.67 7.12 3.09
CA ALA A 51 6.18 6.33 4.20
C ALA A 51 6.42 4.84 3.99
N VAL A 52 6.35 4.07 5.07
CA VAL A 52 6.28 2.61 5.01
C VAL A 52 4.85 2.19 4.63
N LEU A 53 4.72 1.37 3.59
CA LEU A 53 3.44 0.93 3.07
C LEU A 53 3.11 -0.47 3.56
N PHE A 54 1.85 -0.67 3.97
CA PHE A 54 1.33 -1.93 4.50
C PHE A 54 0.17 -2.42 3.63
N ARG A 55 0.19 -3.72 3.27
CA ARG A 55 -0.94 -4.38 2.63
C ARG A 55 -1.10 -5.80 3.13
N CYS A 56 -2.22 -6.07 3.80
CA CYS A 56 -2.59 -7.45 4.13
C CYS A 56 -3.39 -8.07 2.97
N PHE A 57 -2.94 -9.22 2.48
CA PHE A 57 -3.63 -9.97 1.42
C PHE A 57 -4.77 -10.86 1.94
N ALA A 58 -4.93 -10.99 3.26
CA ALA A 58 -6.02 -11.72 3.89
C ALA A 58 -7.29 -10.87 4.12
N GLY A 59 -7.25 -9.57 3.79
CA GLY A 59 -8.43 -8.69 3.83
C GLY A 59 -8.50 -7.72 5.02
N CYS A 60 -7.48 -7.66 5.88
CA CYS A 60 -7.44 -6.68 6.97
C CYS A 60 -7.44 -5.24 6.44
N THR A 61 -8.21 -4.38 7.10
CA THR A 61 -8.24 -2.94 6.82
C THR A 61 -6.96 -2.28 7.29
N THR A 62 -6.62 -1.14 6.67
CA THR A 62 -5.46 -0.33 7.08
C THR A 62 -5.56 0.07 8.55
N ASP A 63 -6.74 0.49 9.01
CA ASP A 63 -6.97 0.86 10.41
C ASP A 63 -6.72 -0.29 11.38
N ALA A 64 -7.17 -1.52 11.05
CA ALA A 64 -6.93 -2.69 11.88
C ALA A 64 -5.43 -3.01 11.99
N ILE A 65 -4.70 -2.93 10.87
CA ILE A 65 -3.24 -3.14 10.84
C ILE A 65 -2.53 -2.07 11.69
N MET A 66 -2.84 -0.79 11.46
CA MET A 66 -2.21 0.32 12.18
C MET A 66 -2.53 0.30 13.67
N SER A 67 -3.78 -0.03 14.04
CA SER A 67 -4.18 -0.21 15.44
C SER A 67 -3.37 -1.31 16.11
N ALA A 68 -3.26 -2.49 15.48
CA ALA A 68 -2.50 -3.61 16.01
C ALA A 68 -0.99 -3.33 16.13
N LEU A 69 -0.40 -2.60 15.17
CA LEU A 69 1.00 -2.18 15.23
C LEU A 69 1.26 -1.19 16.38
N ARG A 70 0.32 -0.26 16.64
CA ARG A 70 0.42 0.68 17.77
C ARG A 70 0.23 -0.03 19.11
N SER A 71 -0.76 -0.92 19.23
CA SER A 71 -0.99 -1.68 20.47
C SER A 71 0.17 -2.62 20.80
N GLY A 72 0.82 -3.18 19.78
CA GLY A 72 2.06 -3.96 19.91
C GLY A 72 3.31 -3.13 20.23
N LYS A 73 3.19 -1.80 20.35
CA LYS A 73 4.30 -0.85 20.55
C LYS A 73 5.41 -0.96 19.47
N ILE A 74 5.03 -1.38 18.26
CA ILE A 74 5.94 -1.51 17.09
C ILE A 74 6.12 -0.13 16.42
N LEU A 75 5.04 0.64 16.37
CA LEU A 75 5.03 2.03 15.91
C LEU A 75 5.03 3.02 17.07
N ALA A 76 5.59 4.21 16.82
CA ALA A 76 5.47 5.34 17.74
C ALA A 76 4.00 5.81 17.86
N PRO A 77 3.64 6.55 18.93
CA PRO A 77 2.29 7.07 19.15
C PRO A 77 1.75 7.93 17.98
N ALA A 78 0.42 8.10 17.94
CA ALA A 78 -0.36 8.59 16.80
C ALA A 78 -0.08 10.05 16.38
N ASP A 79 0.73 10.76 17.13
CA ASP A 79 1.30 12.08 16.83
C ASP A 79 2.27 12.06 15.64
N HIS A 80 2.63 10.88 15.13
CA HIS A 80 3.25 10.71 13.81
C HIS A 80 2.22 10.87 12.68
N ASP A 81 2.19 12.04 12.04
CA ASP A 81 1.50 12.28 10.77
C ASP A 81 2.12 11.39 9.68
N PRO A 82 1.42 10.35 9.15
CA PRO A 82 1.97 9.37 8.21
C PRO A 82 2.16 9.94 6.78
N GLY A 83 2.22 11.27 6.68
CA GLY A 83 2.24 12.03 5.46
C GLY A 83 0.84 12.59 5.22
N GLN A 84 0.73 13.91 5.24
CA GLN A 84 -0.44 14.58 4.70
C GLN A 84 -0.76 13.96 3.35
N ARG A 85 -1.96 13.36 3.25
CA ARG A 85 -2.57 13.09 1.96
C ARG A 85 -2.53 14.44 1.25
N GLN A 86 -1.66 14.56 0.24
CA GLN A 86 -1.69 15.75 -0.58
C GLN A 86 -3.03 15.71 -1.29
N GLU A 87 -3.97 16.52 -0.79
CA GLU A 87 -5.16 16.85 -1.53
C GLU A 87 -4.65 17.40 -2.87
N GLY A 88 -4.93 16.66 -3.93
CA GLY A 88 -4.55 17.07 -5.27
C GLY A 88 -5.10 18.48 -5.48
N LYS A 89 -4.20 19.43 -5.73
CA LYS A 89 -4.53 20.86 -5.91
C LYS A 89 -5.51 21.11 -7.07
N ALA A 90 -5.69 20.11 -7.93
CA ALA A 90 -6.65 20.07 -9.01
C ALA A 90 -7.67 18.94 -8.77
N ASP A 91 -8.93 19.20 -9.12
CA ASP A 91 -9.97 18.18 -9.19
C ASP A 91 -9.73 17.25 -10.39
N LEU A 92 -8.70 16.40 -10.25
CA LEU A 92 -8.34 15.40 -11.26
C LEU A 92 -9.47 14.40 -11.48
N ASN A 93 -10.35 14.21 -10.48
CA ASN A 93 -11.55 13.39 -10.63
C ASN A 93 -12.50 13.97 -11.69
N ARG A 94 -12.72 15.30 -11.66
CA ARG A 94 -13.53 15.96 -12.69
C ARG A 94 -12.93 15.84 -14.08
N LEU A 95 -11.61 15.99 -14.21
CA LEU A 95 -10.91 15.80 -15.48
C LEU A 95 -10.99 14.34 -15.95
N ALA A 96 -10.76 13.38 -15.07
CA ALA A 96 -10.85 11.95 -15.38
C ALA A 96 -12.26 11.57 -15.84
N LEU A 97 -13.30 12.07 -15.16
CA LEU A 97 -14.69 11.88 -15.56
C LEU A 97 -15.00 12.54 -16.91
N ALA A 98 -14.45 13.73 -17.20
CA ALA A 98 -14.64 14.38 -18.49
C ALA A 98 -14.03 13.55 -19.63
N VAL A 99 -12.79 13.08 -19.47
CA VAL A 99 -12.13 12.17 -20.43
C VAL A 99 -12.95 10.89 -20.59
N TRP A 100 -13.40 10.29 -19.49
CA TRP A 100 -14.18 9.04 -19.51
C TRP A 100 -15.51 9.17 -20.25
N ARG A 101 -16.20 10.32 -20.14
CA ARG A 101 -17.47 10.55 -20.87
C ARG A 101 -17.32 10.57 -22.39
N HIS A 102 -16.12 10.83 -22.89
CA HIS A 102 -15.81 10.79 -24.31
C HIS A 102 -15.27 9.42 -24.77
N ALA A 103 -15.26 8.42 -23.89
CA ALA A 103 -14.88 7.07 -24.27
C ALA A 103 -15.97 6.44 -25.13
N GLU A 104 -15.59 5.92 -26.29
CA GLU A 104 -16.48 5.16 -27.18
C GLU A 104 -16.39 3.66 -26.87
N PRO A 105 -17.46 2.88 -27.10
CA PRO A 105 -17.42 1.43 -27.01
C PRO A 105 -16.33 0.87 -27.95
N PHE A 106 -15.42 0.07 -27.40
CA PHE A 106 -14.30 -0.50 -28.15
C PHE A 106 -14.60 -1.92 -28.66
N ALA A 107 -15.88 -2.28 -28.79
CA ALA A 107 -16.31 -3.60 -29.26
C ALA A 107 -15.69 -3.93 -30.64
N GLY A 108 -15.19 -5.15 -30.81
CA GLY A 108 -14.53 -5.59 -32.04
C GLY A 108 -13.08 -5.11 -32.22
N THR A 109 -12.55 -4.24 -31.35
CA THR A 109 -11.14 -3.83 -31.38
C THR A 109 -10.22 -4.91 -30.78
N LEU A 110 -8.90 -4.73 -30.92
CA LEU A 110 -7.91 -5.59 -30.24
C LEU A 110 -8.08 -5.61 -28.72
N ALA A 111 -8.50 -4.49 -28.11
CA ALA A 111 -8.76 -4.39 -26.68
C ALA A 111 -9.96 -5.25 -26.25
N ASP A 112 -11.03 -5.30 -27.04
CA ASP A 112 -12.21 -6.14 -26.77
C ASP A 112 -11.86 -7.63 -26.79
N ARG A 113 -11.08 -8.07 -27.77
CA ARG A 113 -10.60 -9.47 -27.80
C ARG A 113 -9.70 -9.80 -26.62
N TYR A 114 -8.77 -8.90 -26.29
CA TYR A 114 -7.85 -9.09 -25.17
C TYR A 114 -8.60 -9.27 -23.85
N LEU A 115 -9.57 -8.39 -23.56
CA LEU A 115 -10.37 -8.46 -22.33
C LEU A 115 -11.32 -9.66 -22.28
N ARG A 116 -11.85 -10.12 -23.42
CA ARG A 116 -12.67 -11.34 -23.47
C ARG A 116 -11.88 -12.63 -23.30
N GLN A 117 -10.62 -12.65 -23.77
CA GLN A 117 -9.77 -13.83 -23.72
C GLN A 117 -8.98 -13.93 -22.40
N GLY A 118 -8.60 -12.78 -21.83
CA GLY A 118 -7.83 -12.70 -20.59
C GLY A 118 -8.75 -12.39 -19.42
N ARG A 119 -9.11 -13.43 -18.66
CA ARG A 119 -9.61 -13.43 -17.26
C ARG A 119 -10.26 -12.14 -16.78
N SER A 120 -11.58 -12.20 -16.52
CA SER A 120 -12.31 -11.23 -15.69
C SER A 120 -11.42 -10.65 -14.60
N ILE A 121 -11.13 -9.35 -14.73
CA ILE A 121 -10.60 -8.50 -13.67
C ILE A 121 -11.56 -8.47 -12.47
#